data_AF-A0A031LLM1-F1
#
_entry.id   AF-A0A031LLM1-F1
#
_cell.length_a   1.000
_cell.length_b   1.000
_cell.length_c   1.000
_cell.angle_alpha   90.00
_cell.angle_beta   90.00
_cell.angle_gamma   90.00
#
_symmetry.space_group_name_H-M   'P 1'
#
loop_
_entity.id
_entity.type
_entity.pdbx_description
1 polymer ?
#
loop_
_entity_poly.entity_id
_entity_poly.type
_entity_poly.pdbx_seq_one_letter_code
_entity_poly.pdbx_strand_id
1 'polypeptide(L)'
;MHRAFGHKRGLRFLILTSLREGPKNGVEIMKYIEGISMGGWSPSPGSLYPMLGILREENLIRKRDDGKYELTEEGKQIVGTFGGFHGLQRNTVDELEFYVEYLEDLRNRDPEKFNELKEKVKLLGERLMRLGLE
;
A
#
# COMPACT_ATOMS: atom_id res chain seq x y z
N MET A 1 16.48 -3.28 -15.63
CA MET A 1 16.30 -3.49 -14.17
C MET A 1 15.50 -2.32 -13.60
N HIS A 2 14.17 -2.41 -13.57
CA HIS A 2 13.28 -1.32 -13.14
C HIS A 2 13.05 -1.39 -11.61
N ARG A 3 13.36 -0.30 -10.91
CA ARG A 3 13.47 -0.22 -9.44
C ARG A 3 12.10 -0.18 -8.75
N ALA A 4 11.76 -1.27 -8.06
CA ALA A 4 11.18 -1.46 -6.71
C ALA A 4 10.56 -0.32 -5.85
N PHE A 5 10.46 0.95 -6.26
CA PHE A 5 10.10 2.05 -5.34
C PHE A 5 8.60 2.12 -5.02
N GLY A 6 7.71 1.85 -5.98
CA GLY A 6 6.25 1.84 -5.76
C GLY A 6 5.77 0.68 -4.87
N HIS A 7 6.33 -0.53 -5.04
CA HIS A 7 5.96 -1.70 -4.25
C HIS A 7 6.42 -1.62 -2.79
N LYS A 8 7.54 -0.96 -2.49
CA LYS A 8 8.06 -0.85 -1.11
C LYS A 8 7.19 0.06 -0.23
N ARG A 9 6.73 1.20 -0.75
CA ARG A 9 5.85 2.12 0.00
C ARG A 9 4.47 1.50 0.25
N GLY A 10 3.91 0.82 -0.75
CA GLY A 10 2.65 0.07 -0.58
C GLY A 10 2.78 -1.07 0.44
N LEU A 11 3.84 -1.89 0.33
CA LEU A 11 4.04 -3.02 1.23
C LEU A 11 4.15 -2.59 2.70
N ARG A 12 4.87 -1.50 2.98
CA ARG A 12 4.98 -0.92 4.33
C ARG A 12 3.61 -0.69 4.96
N PHE A 13 2.74 0.05 4.25
CA PHE A 13 1.39 0.36 4.72
C PHE A 13 0.57 -0.91 4.92
N LEU A 14 0.63 -1.84 3.97
CA LEU A 14 -0.14 -3.09 4.04
C LEU A 14 0.26 -3.97 5.23
N ILE A 15 1.56 -4.04 5.56
CA ILE A 15 2.04 -4.72 6.77
C ILE A 15 1.49 -4.05 8.02
N LEU A 16 1.64 -2.73 8.14
CA LEU A 16 1.18 -1.99 9.32
C LEU A 16 -0.34 -2.12 9.52
N THR A 17 -1.12 -1.98 8.45
CA THR A 17 -2.58 -2.18 8.46
C THR A 17 -2.96 -3.61 8.84
N SER A 18 -2.23 -4.62 8.36
CA SER A 18 -2.50 -6.01 8.74
C SER A 18 -2.40 -6.25 10.24
N LEU A 19 -1.55 -5.48 10.95
CA LEU A 19 -1.31 -5.64 12.39
C LEU A 19 -2.30 -4.85 13.27
N ARG A 20 -3.23 -4.09 12.68
CA ARG A 20 -4.15 -3.21 13.40
C ARG A 20 -5.11 -3.98 14.32
N GLU A 21 -5.62 -5.10 13.84
CA GLU A 21 -6.52 -6.00 14.58
C GLU A 21 -5.76 -6.99 15.50
N GLY A 22 -4.44 -6.82 15.63
CA GLY A 22 -3.62 -7.58 16.56
C GLY A 22 -2.45 -8.34 15.92
N PRO A 23 -1.63 -9.00 16.77
CA PRO A 23 -0.33 -9.54 16.37
C PRO A 23 -0.41 -10.68 15.34
N LYS A 24 0.50 -10.67 14.36
CA LYS A 24 0.55 -11.66 13.25
C LYS A 24 1.98 -12.09 12.93
N ASN A 25 2.17 -13.34 12.54
CA ASN A 25 3.41 -13.83 11.94
C ASN A 25 3.50 -13.44 10.45
N GLY A 26 4.66 -13.67 9.82
CA GLY A 26 4.86 -13.30 8.42
C GLY A 26 3.87 -13.97 7.45
N VAL A 27 3.46 -15.21 7.71
CA VAL A 27 2.50 -15.93 6.87
C VAL A 27 1.10 -15.34 6.99
N GLU A 28 0.67 -15.02 8.20
CA GLU A 28 -0.60 -14.35 8.47
C GLU A 28 -0.65 -12.95 7.82
N ILE A 29 0.47 -12.22 7.82
CA ILE A 29 0.59 -10.92 7.13
C ILE A 29 0.47 -11.10 5.61
N MET A 30 1.18 -12.05 5.00
CA MET A 30 1.07 -12.34 3.57
C MET A 30 -0.37 -12.72 3.16
N LYS A 31 -1.03 -13.57 3.94
CA LYS A 31 -2.43 -13.96 3.72
C LYS A 31 -3.40 -12.79 3.83
N TYR A 32 -3.21 -11.91 4.81
CA TYR A 32 -4.01 -10.69 4.91
C TYR A 32 -3.89 -9.83 3.65
N ILE A 33 -2.64 -9.65 3.17
CA ILE A 33 -2.34 -8.84 2.00
C ILE A 33 -2.88 -9.46 0.71
N GLU A 34 -2.87 -10.79 0.61
CA GLU A 34 -3.51 -11.52 -0.47
C GLU A 34 -5.05 -11.37 -0.44
N GLY A 35 -5.66 -11.39 0.74
CA GLY A 35 -7.10 -11.21 0.89
C GLY A 35 -7.60 -9.85 0.40
N ILE A 36 -6.91 -8.76 0.78
CA ILE A 36 -7.26 -7.40 0.33
C ILE A 36 -7.01 -7.17 -1.16
N SER A 37 -6.12 -7.95 -1.79
CA SER A 37 -5.87 -7.89 -3.23
C SER A 37 -6.84 -8.79 -4.02
N MET A 38 -7.86 -9.35 -3.36
CA MET A 38 -8.80 -10.33 -3.93
C MET A 38 -8.07 -11.52 -4.56
N GLY A 39 -6.96 -11.95 -3.97
CA GLY A 39 -6.10 -13.04 -4.46
C GLY A 39 -5.18 -12.64 -5.62
N GLY A 40 -5.21 -11.40 -6.10
CA GLY A 40 -4.43 -10.95 -7.25
C GLY A 40 -2.95 -10.73 -6.97
N TRP A 41 -2.54 -10.61 -5.69
CA TRP A 41 -1.15 -10.36 -5.32
C TRP A 41 -0.84 -10.65 -3.85
N SER A 42 0.32 -11.27 -3.58
CA SER A 42 0.89 -11.45 -2.24
C SER A 42 2.39 -11.11 -2.27
N PRO A 43 2.95 -10.43 -1.26
CA PRO A 43 4.37 -10.14 -1.22
C PRO A 43 5.18 -11.42 -0.99
N SER A 44 6.34 -11.54 -1.64
CA SER A 44 7.24 -12.66 -1.39
C SER A 44 7.94 -12.51 -0.04
N PRO A 45 8.39 -13.62 0.60
CA PRO A 45 9.24 -13.58 1.78
C PRO A 45 10.44 -12.64 1.65
N GLY A 46 11.08 -12.64 0.48
CA GLY A 46 12.23 -11.78 0.18
C GLY A 46 11.92 -10.28 0.12
N SER A 47 10.65 -9.89 0.00
CA SER A 47 10.20 -8.50 0.12
C SER A 47 9.64 -8.18 1.51
N LEU A 48 8.94 -9.14 2.13
CA LEU A 48 8.29 -8.98 3.44
C LEU A 48 9.30 -8.85 4.58
N TYR A 49 10.22 -9.81 4.71
CA TYR A 49 11.10 -9.87 5.88
C TYR A 49 12.08 -8.69 5.96
N PRO A 50 12.67 -8.19 4.86
CA PRO A 50 13.43 -6.95 4.90
C PRO A 50 12.59 -5.74 5.34
N MET A 51 11.34 -5.64 4.88
CA MET A 51 10.45 -4.55 5.29
C MET A 51 10.06 -4.64 6.77
N LEU A 52 9.82 -5.86 7.30
CA LEU A 52 9.62 -6.08 8.72
C LEU A 52 10.86 -5.68 9.55
N GLY A 53 12.06 -5.87 9.01
CA GLY A 53 13.30 -5.38 9.62
C GLY A 53 13.31 -3.86 9.72
N ILE A 54 13.07 -3.16 8.61
CA ILE A 54 13.02 -1.69 8.54
C ILE A 54 11.97 -1.14 9.53
N LEU A 55 10.75 -1.70 9.53
CA LEU A 55 9.68 -1.27 10.44
C LEU A 55 10.02 -1.49 11.93
N ARG A 56 10.86 -2.46 12.25
CA ARG A 56 11.38 -2.67 13.61
C ARG A 56 12.45 -1.65 13.98
N GLU A 57 13.38 -1.39 13.06
CA GLU A 57 14.44 -0.39 13.25
C GLU A 57 13.85 1.02 13.45
N GLU A 58 12.76 1.33 12.75
CA GLU A 58 12.00 2.58 12.93
C GLU A 58 11.07 2.59 14.16
N ASN A 59 11.08 1.54 14.98
CA ASN A 59 10.24 1.40 16.17
C ASN A 59 8.72 1.46 15.90
N LEU A 60 8.25 0.99 14.74
CA LEU A 60 6.83 0.95 14.40
C LEU A 60 6.18 -0.40 14.68
N ILE A 61 6.98 -1.46 14.66
CA ILE A 61 6.54 -2.79 15.07
C ILE A 61 7.59 -3.38 16.00
N ARG A 62 7.17 -4.30 16.86
CA ARG A 62 8.08 -5.16 17.63
C ARG A 62 7.79 -6.62 17.35
N LYS A 63 8.82 -7.45 17.46
CA LYS A 63 8.68 -8.91 17.35
C LYS A 63 8.54 -9.49 18.75
N ARG A 64 7.51 -10.31 18.94
CA ARG A 64 7.20 -11.04 20.18
C ARG A 64 7.97 -12.36 20.23
N ASP A 65 8.03 -12.95 21.42
CA ASP A 65 8.72 -14.23 21.65
C ASP A 65 8.05 -15.41 20.92
N ASP A 66 6.75 -15.31 20.65
CA ASP A 66 5.99 -16.28 19.84
C ASP A 66 6.23 -16.15 18.32
N GLY A 67 7.15 -15.27 17.92
CA GLY A 67 7.49 -15.03 16.53
C GLY A 67 6.53 -14.12 15.77
N LYS A 68 5.47 -13.61 16.41
CA LYS A 68 4.54 -12.64 15.82
C LYS A 68 5.09 -11.22 15.89
N TYR A 69 4.60 -10.37 15.00
CA TYR A 69 4.84 -8.94 14.99
C TYR A 69 3.62 -8.23 15.53
N GLU A 70 3.82 -7.14 16.26
CA GLU A 70 2.76 -6.28 16.77
C GLU A 70 3.14 -4.81 16.63
N LEU A 71 2.14 -3.94 16.49
CA LEU A 71 2.36 -2.49 16.44
C LEU A 71 2.86 -1.99 17.80
N THR A 72 3.86 -1.11 17.76
CA THR A 72 4.21 -0.25 18.91
C THR A 72 3.19 0.87 19.05
N GLU A 73 3.31 1.73 20.07
CA GLU A 73 2.43 2.90 20.18
C GLU A 73 2.64 3.88 19.02
N GLU A 74 3.88 4.07 18.58
CA GLU A 74 4.23 4.85 17.38
C GLU A 74 3.64 4.22 16.12
N GLY A 75 3.74 2.89 15.99
CA GLY A 75 3.10 2.15 14.91
C GLY A 75 1.59 2.30 14.89
N LYS A 76 0.93 2.27 16.06
CA LYS A 76 -0.52 2.49 16.18
C LYS A 76 -0.90 3.91 15.82
N GLN A 77 -0.11 4.91 16.21
CA GLN A 77 -0.34 6.30 15.78
C GLN A 77 -0.22 6.41 14.28
N ILE A 78 0.80 5.80 13.67
CA ILE A 78 0.96 5.76 12.22
C ILE A 78 -0.21 5.04 11.58
N VAL A 79 -0.65 3.86 12.04
CA VAL A 79 -1.78 3.15 11.42
C VAL A 79 -3.12 3.85 11.68
N GLY A 80 -3.32 4.47 12.84
CA GLY A 80 -4.48 5.31 13.13
C GLY A 80 -4.48 6.60 12.31
N THR A 81 -3.29 7.12 12.02
CA THR A 81 -3.02 8.18 11.05
C THR A 81 -3.33 7.66 9.66
N PHE A 82 -2.83 6.53 9.20
CA PHE A 82 -3.02 5.99 7.85
C PHE A 82 -4.45 5.46 7.59
N GLY A 83 -5.13 4.93 8.61
CA GLY A 83 -6.56 4.62 8.61
C GLY A 83 -7.44 5.84 8.88
N GLY A 84 -6.86 6.94 9.35
CA GLY A 84 -7.47 8.26 9.56
C GLY A 84 -7.02 9.33 8.54
N PHE A 85 -6.14 8.99 7.59
CA PHE A 85 -5.60 9.81 6.50
C PHE A 85 -6.26 9.44 5.17
N HIS A 86 -7.19 8.48 5.21
CA HIS A 86 -8.43 8.62 4.44
C HIS A 86 -9.35 9.72 5.01
N GLY A 87 -8.98 10.37 6.12
CA GLY A 87 -9.81 11.36 6.81
C GLY A 87 -9.19 12.77 6.93
N LEU A 88 -7.93 12.98 7.29
CA LEU A 88 -7.46 14.32 7.67
C LEU A 88 -5.97 14.57 7.35
N GLN A 89 -5.72 15.45 6.37
CA GLN A 89 -4.44 16.12 6.01
C GLN A 89 -3.47 15.49 4.98
N ARG A 90 -3.99 14.73 4.00
CA ARG A 90 -3.59 14.93 2.59
C ARG A 90 -4.81 15.45 1.86
N ASN A 91 -4.64 16.42 0.96
CA ASN A 91 -5.78 16.81 0.14
C ASN A 91 -6.06 15.63 -0.84
N THR A 92 -7.29 15.49 -1.30
CA THR A 92 -7.67 14.41 -2.23
C THR A 92 -6.85 14.43 -3.54
N VAL A 93 -6.21 15.55 -3.87
CA VAL A 93 -5.36 15.70 -5.05
C VAL A 93 -4.04 14.94 -4.88
N ASP A 94 -3.43 14.94 -3.69
CA ASP A 94 -2.18 14.21 -3.40
C ASP A 94 -2.35 12.68 -3.55
N GLU A 95 -3.56 12.17 -3.27
CA GLU A 95 -3.90 10.76 -3.50
C GLU A 95 -4.11 10.46 -4.97
N LEU A 96 -4.81 11.35 -5.69
CA LEU A 96 -4.98 11.24 -7.14
C LEU A 96 -3.63 11.27 -7.86
N GLU A 97 -2.71 12.14 -7.46
CA GLU A 97 -1.36 12.22 -8.00
C GLU A 97 -0.63 10.88 -7.88
N PHE A 98 -0.65 10.25 -6.70
CA PHE A 98 -0.06 8.93 -6.49
C PHE A 98 -0.69 7.84 -7.37
N TYR A 99 -2.02 7.85 -7.52
CA TYR A 99 -2.70 6.87 -8.38
C TYR A 99 -2.44 7.11 -9.87
N VAL A 100 -2.28 8.36 -10.29
CA VAL A 100 -1.86 8.70 -11.66
C VAL A 100 -0.45 8.19 -11.92
N GLU A 101 0.51 8.44 -11.02
CA GLU A 101 1.87 7.90 -11.13
C GLU A 101 1.86 6.37 -11.26
N TYR A 102 1.02 5.68 -10.48
CA TYR A 102 0.83 4.23 -10.59
C TYR A 102 0.31 3.81 -11.97
N LEU A 103 -0.68 4.51 -12.52
CA LEU A 103 -1.25 4.19 -13.83
C LEU A 103 -0.27 4.45 -14.98
N GLU A 104 0.50 5.53 -14.92
CA GLU A 104 1.56 5.84 -15.89
C GLU A 104 2.63 4.77 -15.91
N ASP A 105 2.98 4.33 -14.72
CA ASP A 105 3.95 3.28 -14.52
C ASP A 105 3.41 1.91 -14.95
N LEU A 106 2.15 1.58 -14.63
CA LEU A 106 1.47 0.38 -15.09
C LEU A 106 1.44 0.32 -16.62
N ARG A 107 1.13 1.44 -17.28
CA ARG A 107 1.18 1.57 -18.74
C ARG A 107 2.56 1.19 -19.31
N ASN A 108 3.64 1.55 -18.61
CA ASN A 108 5.00 1.29 -19.05
C ASN A 108 5.47 -0.15 -18.74
N ARG A 109 5.05 -0.71 -17.60
CA ARG A 109 5.49 -2.02 -17.12
C ARG A 109 4.65 -3.19 -17.66
N ASP A 110 3.35 -2.99 -17.82
CA ASP A 110 2.37 -3.99 -18.23
C ASP A 110 1.25 -3.35 -19.10
N PRO A 111 1.53 -3.13 -20.40
CA PRO A 111 0.60 -2.45 -21.30
C PRO A 111 -0.73 -3.17 -21.50
N GLU A 112 -0.74 -4.51 -21.47
CA GLU A 112 -1.95 -5.31 -21.60
C GLU A 112 -2.91 -5.03 -20.43
N LYS A 113 -2.39 -5.08 -19.20
CA LYS A 113 -3.18 -4.76 -18.01
C LYS A 113 -3.63 -3.31 -17.95
N PHE A 114 -2.82 -2.38 -18.45
CA PHE A 114 -3.24 -0.99 -18.60
C PHE A 114 -4.37 -0.85 -19.62
N ASN A 115 -4.30 -1.56 -20.75
CA ASN A 115 -5.32 -1.52 -21.79
C ASN A 115 -6.69 -2.01 -21.29
N GLU A 116 -6.74 -2.98 -20.38
CA GLU A 116 -7.98 -3.40 -19.70
C GLU A 116 -8.65 -2.27 -18.90
N LEU A 117 -7.85 -1.32 -18.39
CA LEU A 117 -8.32 -0.21 -17.56
C LEU A 117 -8.52 1.09 -18.36
N LYS A 118 -7.99 1.16 -19.58
CA LYS A 118 -7.86 2.38 -20.39
C LYS A 118 -9.16 3.14 -20.56
N GLU A 119 -10.26 2.45 -20.89
CA GLU A 119 -11.56 3.11 -21.06
C GLU A 119 -12.11 3.70 -19.74
N LYS A 120 -11.91 3.00 -18.62
CA LYS A 120 -12.32 3.53 -17.30
C LYS A 120 -11.49 4.75 -16.90
N VAL A 121 -10.18 4.70 -17.13
CA VAL A 121 -9.26 5.83 -16.86
C VAL A 121 -9.64 7.03 -17.71
N LYS A 122 -9.95 6.83 -19.00
CA LYS A 122 -10.41 7.88 -19.90
C LYS A 122 -11.70 8.54 -19.40
N LEU A 123 -12.72 7.75 -19.04
CA LEU A 123 -13.99 8.27 -18.50
C LEU A 123 -13.79 9.05 -17.19
N LEU A 124 -12.85 8.62 -16.33
CA LEU A 124 -12.50 9.37 -15.12
C LEU A 124 -11.85 10.71 -15.47
N GLY A 125 -10.92 10.74 -16.42
CA GLY A 125 -10.32 11.98 -16.93
C GLY A 125 -11.36 12.96 -17.46
N GLU A 126 -12.29 12.49 -18.29
CA GLU A 126 -13.40 13.32 -18.81
C GLU A 126 -14.28 13.89 -17.68
N ARG A 127 -14.55 13.10 -16.63
CA ARG A 127 -15.33 13.56 -15.48
C ARG A 127 -14.58 14.59 -14.65
N LEU A 128 -13.26 14.46 -14.52
CA LEU A 128 -12.43 15.45 -13.83
C LEU A 128 -12.41 16.78 -14.57
N MET A 129 -12.28 16.78 -15.91
CA MET A 129 -12.34 18.01 -16.72
C MET A 129 -13.69 18.74 -16.58
N ARG A 130 -14.80 18.01 -16.38
CA ARG A 130 -16.12 18.61 -16.12
C ARG A 130 -16.21 19.38 -14.80
N LEU A 131 -15.21 19.28 -13.92
CA LEU A 131 -15.12 20.09 -12.71
C LEU A 131 -14.65 21.53 -12.98
N GLY A 132 -14.37 21.90 -14.24
CA GLY A 132 -13.90 23.23 -14.61
C GLY A 132 -12.38 23.40 -14.46
N LEU A 133 -11.63 22.30 -14.57
CA LEU A 133 -10.17 22.30 -14.65
C LEU A 133 -9.81 22.62 -16.11
N GLU A 134 -9.17 23.77 -16.36
CA GLU A 134 -8.74 24.20 -17.70
C GLU A 134 -7.43 23.53 -18.15
#